data_AF-A0ABD0QQV0-F1
#
_entry.id   AF-A0ABD0QQV0-F1
#
_cell.length_a   1.000
_cell.length_b   1.000
_cell.length_c   1.000
_cell.angle_alpha   90.00
_cell.angle_beta   90.00
_cell.angle_gamma   90.00
#
_symmetry.space_group_name_H-M   'P 1'
#
loop_
_entity.id
_entity.type
_entity.pdbx_description
1 polymer ?
#
loop_
_entity_poly.entity_id
_entity_poly.type
_entity_poly.pdbx_seq_one_letter_code
_entity_poly.pdbx_strand_id
1 'polypeptide(L)'
;SIQEERTAVRDFFKALSDLRGKERSLLHGEYISLYSSPTSLAFLRLWDQSERFLVALNWGSDSVTMKLTNSDLPAEALVRISTDTKNLAVDSKLGPKEAVLLSYGFPG
;
A
#
# COMPACT_ATOMS: atom_id res chain seq x y z
N SER A 1 22.43 13.61 2.20
CA SER A 1 23.54 13.37 1.24
C SER A 1 23.13 12.27 0.25
N ILE A 2 23.77 12.17 -0.93
CA ILE A 2 23.46 11.07 -1.91
C ILE A 2 23.61 9.69 -1.25
N GLN A 3 24.53 9.56 -0.31
CA GLN A 3 24.78 8.31 0.42
C GLN A 3 23.61 7.94 1.36
N GLU A 4 23.04 8.92 2.07
CA GLU A 4 21.87 8.72 2.92
C GLU A 4 20.65 8.30 2.10
N GLU A 5 20.42 8.95 0.96
CA GLU A 5 19.30 8.62 0.06
C GLU A 5 19.41 7.17 -0.46
N ARG A 6 20.59 6.77 -0.94
CA ARG A 6 20.85 5.38 -1.36
C ARG A 6 20.64 4.37 -0.23
N THR A 7 21.01 4.74 0.98
CA THR A 7 20.82 3.90 2.17
C THR A 7 19.34 3.74 2.50
N ALA A 8 18.58 4.85 2.50
CA ALA A 8 17.15 4.84 2.72
C ALA A 8 16.40 3.99 1.69
N VAL A 9 16.72 4.15 0.40
CA VAL A 9 16.13 3.34 -0.69
C VAL A 9 16.45 1.85 -0.52
N ARG A 10 17.70 1.51 -0.19
CA ARG A 10 18.10 0.12 0.05
C ARG A 10 17.34 -0.49 1.22
N ASP A 11 17.22 0.24 2.33
CA ASP A 11 16.59 -0.27 3.54
C ASP A 11 15.08 -0.39 3.35
N PHE A 12 14.45 0.55 2.63
CA PHE A 12 13.07 0.45 2.16
C PHE A 12 12.86 -0.80 1.29
N PHE A 13 13.74 -1.03 0.31
CA PHE A 13 13.65 -2.19 -0.58
C PHE A 13 13.78 -3.52 0.18
N LYS A 14 14.70 -3.60 1.16
CA LYS A 14 14.83 -4.78 2.03
C LYS A 14 13.56 -5.04 2.83
N ALA A 15 13.02 -4.02 3.50
CA ALA A 15 11.80 -4.14 4.28
C ALA A 15 10.61 -4.64 3.42
N LEU A 16 10.44 -4.08 2.21
CA LEU A 16 9.40 -4.51 1.27
C LEU A 16 9.61 -5.94 0.78
N SER A 17 10.85 -6.33 0.47
CA SER A 17 11.19 -7.68 0.00
C SER A 17 10.96 -8.73 1.09
N ASP A 18 11.36 -8.43 2.32
CA ASP A 18 11.15 -9.31 3.47
C ASP A 18 9.67 -9.52 3.78
N LEU A 19 8.87 -8.44 3.71
CA LEU A 19 7.42 -8.51 3.90
C LEU A 19 6.78 -9.36 2.79
N ARG A 20 7.12 -9.11 1.53
CA ARG A 20 6.61 -9.89 0.39
C ARG A 20 6.94 -11.37 0.54
N GLY A 21 8.11 -11.74 1.06
CA GLY A 21 8.50 -13.15 1.22
C GLY A 21 7.80 -13.91 2.34
N LYS A 22 7.13 -13.22 3.26
CA LYS A 22 6.50 -13.82 4.45
C LYS A 22 4.98 -13.87 4.38
N GLU A 23 4.37 -12.93 3.66
CA GLU A 23 2.91 -12.76 3.64
C GLU A 23 2.27 -13.50 2.47
N ARG A 24 1.41 -14.48 2.77
CA ARG A 24 0.74 -15.31 1.75
C ARG A 24 -0.10 -14.49 0.77
N SER A 25 -0.80 -13.47 1.27
CA SER A 25 -1.57 -12.54 0.43
C SER A 25 -0.68 -11.79 -0.56
N LEU A 26 0.55 -11.41 -0.19
CA LEU A 26 1.47 -10.73 -1.10
C LEU A 26 2.12 -11.70 -2.10
N LEU A 27 2.36 -12.96 -1.70
CA LEU A 27 2.96 -13.99 -2.55
C LEU A 27 1.97 -14.57 -3.56
N HIS A 28 0.83 -15.04 -3.07
CA HIS A 28 -0.13 -15.86 -3.82
C HIS A 28 -1.49 -15.20 -3.98
N GLY A 29 -1.72 -14.11 -3.25
CA GLY A 29 -3.04 -13.50 -3.17
C GLY A 29 -3.57 -12.98 -4.50
N GLU A 30 -4.88 -13.09 -4.65
CA GLU A 30 -5.65 -12.53 -5.74
C GLU A 30 -5.49 -11.02 -5.79
N TYR A 31 -5.59 -10.46 -7.00
CA TYR A 31 -5.55 -9.02 -7.23
C TYR A 31 -6.97 -8.50 -7.42
N ILE A 32 -7.35 -7.48 -6.64
CA ILE A 32 -8.64 -6.78 -6.82
C ILE A 32 -8.36 -5.30 -7.03
N SER A 33 -8.73 -4.79 -8.20
CA SER A 33 -8.62 -3.36 -8.51
C SER A 33 -9.64 -2.56 -7.69
N LEU A 34 -9.19 -1.52 -6.99
CA LEU A 34 -10.06 -0.59 -6.25
C LEU A 34 -10.18 0.76 -6.94
N TYR A 35 -9.08 1.25 -7.52
CA TYR A 35 -9.00 2.55 -8.17
C TYR A 35 -7.92 2.51 -9.25
N SER A 36 -8.14 3.16 -10.39
CA SER A 36 -7.15 3.29 -11.45
C SER A 36 -7.30 4.62 -12.20
N SER A 37 -6.19 5.28 -12.46
CA SER A 37 -6.08 6.46 -13.32
C SER A 37 -4.73 6.43 -14.07
N PRO A 38 -4.49 7.34 -15.02
CA PRO A 38 -3.20 7.42 -15.72
C PRO A 38 -2.00 7.68 -14.79
N THR A 39 -2.23 8.23 -13.60
CA THR A 39 -1.18 8.68 -12.68
C THR A 39 -1.22 8.01 -11.30
N SER A 40 -2.18 7.12 -11.06
CA SER A 40 -2.35 6.52 -9.73
C SER A 40 -3.17 5.22 -9.77
N LEU A 41 -2.97 4.36 -8.77
CA LEU A 41 -3.58 3.04 -8.67
C LEU A 41 -3.80 2.66 -7.21
N ALA A 42 -4.91 1.98 -6.91
CA ALA A 42 -5.05 1.23 -5.67
C ALA A 42 -5.66 -0.16 -5.90
N PHE A 43 -5.18 -1.14 -5.15
CA PHE A 43 -5.62 -2.52 -5.27
C PHE A 43 -5.44 -3.32 -3.97
N LEU A 44 -6.19 -4.40 -3.86
CA LEU A 44 -6.06 -5.39 -2.79
C LEU A 44 -5.24 -6.60 -3.24
N ARG A 45 -4.58 -7.21 -2.25
CA ARG A 45 -4.02 -8.56 -2.32
C ARG A 45 -4.65 -9.41 -1.22
N LEU A 46 -5.39 -10.44 -1.62
CA LEU A 46 -6.18 -11.28 -0.72
C LEU A 46 -5.81 -12.76 -0.86
N TRP A 47 -5.64 -13.48 0.24
CA TRP A 47 -5.42 -14.93 0.20
C TRP A 47 -6.14 -15.63 1.35
N ASP A 48 -7.23 -16.33 1.03
CA ASP A 48 -7.99 -17.15 1.97
C ASP A 48 -8.27 -16.38 3.29
N GLN A 49 -8.03 -17.00 4.45
CA GLN A 49 -8.16 -16.37 5.78
C GLN A 49 -6.91 -15.61 6.24
N SER A 50 -6.00 -15.27 5.34
CA SER A 50 -4.76 -14.55 5.68
C SER A 50 -5.00 -13.05 5.86
N GLU A 51 -4.02 -12.36 6.46
CA GLU A 51 -3.99 -10.90 6.50
C GLU A 51 -4.10 -10.31 5.09
N ARG A 52 -4.94 -9.28 4.93
CA ARG A 52 -5.24 -8.62 3.66
C ARG A 52 -4.35 -7.40 3.49
N PHE A 53 -3.98 -7.09 2.26
CA PHE A 53 -3.12 -5.95 1.97
C PHE A 53 -3.77 -5.01 0.96
N LEU A 54 -3.64 -3.71 1.20
CA LEU A 54 -4.06 -2.66 0.30
C LEU A 54 -2.82 -1.87 -0.13
N VAL A 55 -2.63 -1.74 -1.43
CA VAL A 55 -1.59 -0.91 -2.03
C VAL A 55 -2.25 0.29 -2.66
N ALA A 56 -1.74 1.49 -2.38
CA ALA A 56 -2.13 2.72 -3.06
C ALA A 56 -0.88 3.49 -3.49
N LEU A 57 -0.88 3.96 -4.74
CA LEU A 57 0.27 4.54 -5.42
C LEU A 57 -0.17 5.79 -6.19
N ASN A 58 0.56 6.90 -6.03
CA ASN A 58 0.43 8.10 -6.84
C ASN A 58 1.77 8.44 -7.49
N TRP A 59 1.93 8.11 -8.78
CA TRP A 59 3.11 8.52 -9.55
C TRP A 59 2.88 9.85 -10.31
N GLY A 60 1.77 10.54 -10.05
CA GLY A 60 1.48 11.88 -10.59
C GLY A 60 2.32 12.99 -9.95
N SER A 61 2.15 14.20 -10.49
CA SER A 61 2.70 15.46 -9.95
C SER A 61 1.77 16.14 -8.96
N ASP A 62 0.49 15.76 -8.94
CA ASP A 62 -0.55 16.35 -8.09
C ASP A 62 -1.02 15.35 -7.04
N SER A 63 -1.57 15.86 -5.93
CA SER A 63 -2.22 14.98 -4.95
C SER A 63 -3.48 14.34 -5.52
N VAL A 64 -3.77 13.11 -5.10
CA VAL A 64 -4.97 12.37 -5.51
C VAL A 64 -5.76 11.91 -4.29
N THR A 65 -7.08 12.11 -4.35
CA THR A 65 -8.02 11.46 -3.43
C THR A 65 -8.62 10.26 -4.13
N MET A 66 -8.31 9.07 -3.62
CA MET A 66 -8.83 7.82 -4.17
C MET A 66 -10.12 7.45 -3.44
N LYS A 67 -11.23 7.32 -4.17
CA LYS A 67 -12.45 6.74 -3.61
C LYS A 67 -12.36 5.24 -3.77
N LEU A 68 -12.06 4.54 -2.68
CA LEU A 68 -11.92 3.09 -2.65
C LEU A 68 -13.28 2.47 -2.31
N THR A 69 -13.79 1.59 -3.16
CA THR A 69 -15.07 0.91 -2.93
C THR A 69 -14.87 -0.60 -2.95
N ASN A 70 -15.02 -1.23 -1.79
CA ASN A 70 -15.15 -2.68 -1.61
C ASN A 70 -15.82 -2.91 -0.25
N SER A 71 -16.80 -3.83 -0.19
CA SER A 71 -17.60 -4.10 1.02
C SER A 71 -16.78 -4.50 2.23
N ASP A 72 -15.60 -5.07 2.00
CA ASP A 72 -14.75 -5.66 3.03
C ASP A 72 -13.64 -4.71 3.50
N LEU A 73 -13.64 -3.46 3.04
CA LEU A 73 -12.66 -2.46 3.50
C LEU A 73 -13.03 -1.99 4.92
N PRO A 74 -12.11 -2.10 5.88
CA PRO A 74 -12.31 -1.53 7.21
C PRO A 74 -12.15 -0.01 7.17
N ALA A 75 -12.69 0.67 8.19
CA ALA A 75 -12.47 2.10 8.37
C ALA A 75 -10.99 2.44 8.66
N GLU A 76 -10.26 1.53 9.30
CA GLU A 76 -8.86 1.69 9.68
C GLU A 76 -8.03 0.45 9.30
N ALA A 77 -6.76 0.66 8.93
CA ALA A 77 -5.80 -0.38 8.60
C ALA A 77 -4.40 0.05 9.07
N LEU A 78 -3.51 -0.92 9.25
CA LEU A 78 -2.16 -0.69 9.75
C LEU A 78 -1.23 -0.29 8.60
N VAL A 79 -0.48 0.80 8.78
CA VAL A 79 0.58 1.19 7.84
C VAL A 79 1.75 0.22 7.98
N ARG A 80 2.08 -0.51 6.92
CA ARG A 80 3.22 -1.43 6.88
C ARG A 80 4.44 -0.75 6.26
N ILE A 81 4.24 -0.08 5.14
CA ILE A 81 5.29 0.64 4.40
C ILE A 81 4.68 1.90 3.81
N SER A 82 5.39 3.02 3.89
CA SER A 82 5.03 4.24 3.16
C SER A 82 6.29 4.96 2.68
N THR A 83 6.16 5.68 1.57
CA THR A 83 7.21 6.57 1.06
C THR A 83 7.19 7.94 1.76
N ASP A 84 6.11 8.30 2.46
CA ASP A 84 6.08 9.44 3.37
C ASP A 84 6.04 8.94 4.82
N THR A 85 6.65 9.71 5.71
CA THR A 85 6.82 9.37 7.13
C THR A 85 5.63 9.76 8.00
N LYS A 86 4.56 10.33 7.42
CA LYS A 86 3.38 10.80 8.14
C LYS A 86 2.19 9.87 7.91
N ASN A 87 1.56 9.44 9.02
CA ASN A 87 0.47 8.46 9.07
C ASN A 87 -0.65 8.74 8.06
N LEU A 88 -0.94 7.77 7.18
CA LEU A 88 -2.03 7.80 6.22
C LEU A 88 -3.17 6.90 6.76
N ALA A 89 -4.38 7.47 6.90
CA ALA A 89 -5.62 6.71 7.03
C ALA A 89 -5.94 5.91 5.76
N VAL A 90 -6.86 4.94 5.82
CA VAL A 90 -7.21 4.06 4.67
C VAL A 90 -7.78 4.84 3.48
N ASP A 91 -8.60 5.86 3.75
CA ASP A 91 -9.22 6.74 2.74
C ASP A 91 -8.37 7.98 2.41
N SER A 92 -7.06 7.88 2.60
CA SER A 92 -6.20 9.07 2.51
C SER A 92 -5.98 9.55 1.09
N LYS A 93 -5.96 10.88 1.00
CA LYS A 93 -5.34 11.63 -0.08
C LYS A 93 -3.83 11.30 -0.10
N LEU A 94 -3.33 10.82 -1.23
CA LEU A 94 -1.90 10.67 -1.45
C LEU A 94 -1.33 11.95 -2.06
N GLY A 95 -0.20 12.41 -1.52
CA GLY A 95 0.62 13.45 -2.13
C GLY A 95 1.28 12.98 -3.43
N PRO A 96 1.92 13.90 -4.17
CA PRO A 96 2.67 13.56 -5.37
C PRO A 96 3.80 12.58 -5.05
N LYS A 97 3.97 11.56 -5.89
CA LYS A 97 5.03 10.53 -5.75
C LYS A 97 4.96 9.73 -4.45
N GLU A 98 3.79 9.69 -3.81
CA GLU A 98 3.58 8.92 -2.59
C GLU A 98 2.98 7.54 -2.85
N ALA A 99 3.32 6.61 -1.96
CA ALA A 99 2.84 5.26 -1.94
C ALA A 99 2.63 4.80 -0.50
N VAL A 100 1.64 3.93 -0.32
CA VAL A 100 1.39 3.26 0.95
C VAL A 100 0.98 1.80 0.74
N LEU A 101 1.48 0.94 1.61
CA LEU A 101 1.05 -0.43 1.80
C LEU A 101 0.43 -0.54 3.19
N LEU A 102 -0.85 -0.85 3.23
CA LEU A 102 -1.63 -1.07 4.44
C LEU A 102 -1.94 -2.55 4.61
N SER A 103 -2.19 -2.99 5.85
CA SER A 103 -2.70 -4.32 6.14
C SER A 103 -3.86 -4.30 7.14
N TYR A 104 -4.74 -5.30 7.01
CA TYR A 104 -5.88 -5.48 7.90
C TYR A 104 -6.31 -6.95 7.96
N GLY A 105 -7.00 -7.32 9.05
CA GLY A 105 -7.43 -8.70 9.28
C GLY A 105 -8.51 -9.16 8.29
N PHE A 106 -8.63 -10.48 8.15
CA PHE A 106 -9.79 -11.09 7.48
C PHE A 106 -11.06 -10.82 8.31
N PRO A 107 -12.11 -10.19 7.74
CA PRO A 107 -13.40 -10.07 8.39
C PRO A 107 -14.03 -11.47 8.45
N GLY A 108 -14.14 -12.01 9.67
CA GLY A 108 -14.77 -13.30 9.94
C GLY A 108 -16.27 -13.31 9.70
#